data_AF-A0AAC9BKR8-F1
#
_entry.id   AF-A0AAC9BKR8-F1
#
_cell.length_a   1.000
_cell.length_b   1.000
_cell.length_c   1.000
_cell.angle_alpha   90.00
_cell.angle_beta   90.00
_cell.angle_gamma   90.00
#
_symmetry.space_group_name_H-M   'P 1'
#
loop_
_entity.id
_entity.type
_entity.pdbx_description
1 polymer ?
#
loop_
_entity_poly.entity_id
_entity_poly.type
_entity_poly.pdbx_seq_one_letter_code
_entity_poly.pdbx_strand_id
1 'polypeptide(L)'
;MPATKPSADAYARRALARLIQPQPKPTIDAIGAGLTFYQLFTEDDAALRAEAEAGLLASAASVSPKFFYDALGSRLFEAITDLPEYYPTRTEAAIFSLHAAEIALRVGRGPR
;
A
#
# COMPACT_ATOMS: atom_id res chain seq x y z
N MET A 1 17.29 -27.27 -1.54
CA MET A 1 17.89 -26.28 -2.46
C MET A 1 17.09 -25.00 -2.32
N PRO A 2 17.66 -23.86 -1.87
CA PRO A 2 16.89 -22.63 -1.88
C PRO A 2 16.78 -22.16 -3.33
N ALA A 3 15.56 -21.91 -3.80
CA ALA A 3 15.35 -21.28 -5.09
C ALA A 3 16.11 -19.95 -5.11
N THR A 4 17.04 -19.81 -6.05
CA THR A 4 17.72 -18.53 -6.30
C THR A 4 16.66 -17.51 -6.67
N LYS A 5 16.44 -16.53 -5.80
CA LYS A 5 15.56 -15.40 -6.11
C LYS A 5 16.06 -14.77 -7.41
N PRO A 6 15.17 -14.45 -8.36
CA PRO A 6 15.57 -13.79 -9.60
C PRO A 6 16.33 -12.49 -9.28
N SER A 7 17.26 -12.10 -10.15
CA SER A 7 18.04 -10.89 -9.96
C SER A 7 17.13 -9.66 -9.86
N ALA A 8 17.57 -8.62 -9.14
CA ALA A 8 16.85 -7.36 -9.01
C ALA A 8 16.41 -6.78 -10.38
N ASP A 9 17.23 -7.00 -11.42
CA ASP A 9 16.96 -6.56 -12.79
C ASP A 9 15.79 -7.33 -13.46
N ALA A 10 15.62 -8.60 -13.16
CA ALA A 10 14.49 -9.41 -13.63
C ALA A 10 13.18 -9.06 -12.91
N TYR A 11 13.27 -8.66 -11.63
CA TYR A 11 12.12 -8.23 -10.84
C TYR A 11 11.61 -6.86 -11.32
N ALA A 12 12.53 -5.90 -11.51
CA ALA A 12 12.22 -4.56 -12.02
C ALA A 12 11.54 -4.60 -13.40
N ARG A 13 12.06 -5.41 -14.34
CA ARG A 13 11.50 -5.52 -15.70
C ARG A 13 10.10 -6.16 -15.73
N ARG A 14 9.83 -7.14 -14.87
CA ARG A 14 8.51 -7.80 -14.78
C ARG A 14 7.50 -6.95 -14.02
N ALA A 15 7.93 -6.20 -13.02
CA ALA A 15 7.11 -5.20 -12.33
C ALA A 15 6.70 -4.08 -13.28
N LEU A 16 7.67 -3.43 -13.96
CA LEU A 16 7.44 -2.31 -14.89
C LEU A 16 6.39 -2.58 -15.98
N ALA A 17 6.37 -3.79 -16.55
CA ALA A 17 5.37 -4.16 -17.56
C ALA A 17 3.93 -4.27 -17.01
N ARG A 18 3.77 -4.54 -15.71
CA ARG A 18 2.47 -4.57 -15.01
C ARG A 18 2.07 -3.22 -14.43
N LEU A 19 3.03 -2.31 -14.18
CA LEU A 19 2.79 -1.00 -13.57
C LEU A 19 1.90 -0.07 -14.41
N ILE A 20 1.64 -0.35 -15.69
CA ILE A 20 0.88 0.55 -16.59
C ILE A 20 -0.49 -0.02 -16.97
N GLN A 21 -0.83 -1.25 -16.53
CA GLN A 21 -2.12 -1.81 -16.87
C GLN A 21 -3.24 -1.24 -15.97
N PRO A 22 -4.34 -0.71 -16.55
CA PRO A 22 -5.49 -0.30 -15.76
C PRO A 22 -6.10 -1.54 -15.08
N GLN A 23 -6.43 -1.42 -13.80
CA GLN A 23 -7.15 -2.44 -13.05
C GLN A 23 -8.50 -1.88 -12.62
N PRO A 24 -9.59 -2.65 -12.74
CA PRO A 24 -10.89 -2.22 -12.27
C PRO A 24 -10.87 -2.02 -10.75
N LYS A 25 -11.48 -0.94 -10.27
CA LYS A 25 -11.65 -0.72 -8.83
C LYS A 25 -12.49 -1.88 -8.28
N PRO A 26 -12.03 -2.62 -7.25
CA PRO A 26 -12.81 -3.72 -6.69
C PRO A 26 -14.15 -3.17 -6.19
N THR A 27 -15.25 -3.80 -6.64
CA THR A 27 -16.61 -3.41 -6.25
C THR A 27 -16.99 -4.14 -4.96
N ILE A 28 -17.68 -3.42 -4.06
CA ILE A 28 -18.06 -3.86 -2.70
C ILE A 28 -18.96 -5.13 -2.73
N ASP A 29 -19.65 -5.39 -3.84
CA ASP A 29 -20.55 -6.55 -4.00
C ASP A 29 -19.83 -7.91 -3.97
N ALA A 30 -18.50 -7.94 -4.01
CA ALA A 30 -17.69 -9.17 -4.03
C ALA A 30 -17.33 -9.71 -2.63
N ILE A 31 -17.73 -9.03 -1.56
CA ILE A 31 -17.37 -9.45 -0.20
C ILE A 31 -18.31 -10.61 0.19
N GLY A 32 -17.74 -11.81 0.32
CA GLY A 32 -18.51 -13.07 0.45
C GLY A 32 -19.59 -13.06 1.55
N ALA A 33 -20.57 -13.95 1.41
CA ALA A 33 -21.71 -14.05 2.31
C ALA A 33 -21.27 -14.08 3.80
N GLY A 34 -21.79 -13.14 4.60
CA GLY A 34 -21.51 -13.03 6.04
C GLY A 34 -20.55 -11.92 6.46
N LEU A 35 -20.04 -11.12 5.52
CA LEU A 35 -19.19 -9.95 5.79
C LEU A 35 -19.95 -8.65 5.54
N THR A 36 -19.85 -7.70 6.47
CA THR A 36 -20.38 -6.34 6.32
C THR A 36 -19.22 -5.37 6.14
N PHE A 37 -19.27 -4.57 5.07
CA PHE A 37 -18.29 -3.51 4.83
C PHE A 37 -18.73 -2.21 5.50
N TYR A 38 -17.93 -1.73 6.46
CA TYR A 38 -18.17 -0.46 7.14
C TYR A 38 -17.24 0.62 6.57
N GLN A 39 -17.75 1.39 5.60
CA GLN A 39 -17.04 2.56 5.08
C GLN A 39 -17.29 3.76 5.99
N LEU A 40 -16.38 4.01 6.94
CA LEU A 40 -16.50 5.10 7.92
C LEU A 40 -15.98 6.45 7.39
N PHE A 41 -15.21 6.43 6.31
CA PHE A 41 -14.65 7.62 5.67
C PHE A 41 -15.13 7.71 4.23
N THR A 42 -15.57 8.88 3.77
CA THR A 42 -15.91 9.09 2.36
C THR A 42 -15.01 10.19 1.82
N GLU A 43 -14.47 9.99 0.62
CA GLU A 43 -13.64 11.00 -0.03
C GLU A 43 -14.48 12.25 -0.33
N ASP A 44 -13.91 13.43 -0.04
CA ASP A 44 -14.46 14.73 -0.42
C ASP A 44 -13.49 15.39 -1.40
N ASP A 45 -13.84 15.33 -2.69
CA ASP A 45 -13.03 15.89 -3.78
C ASP A 45 -12.80 17.40 -3.63
N ALA A 46 -13.75 18.13 -3.03
CA ALA A 46 -13.60 19.56 -2.83
C ALA A 46 -12.58 19.86 -1.73
N ALA A 47 -12.65 19.14 -0.62
CA ALA A 47 -11.66 19.23 0.45
C ALA A 47 -10.26 18.81 -0.03
N LEU A 48 -10.18 17.73 -0.82
CA LEU A 48 -8.93 17.22 -1.36
C LEU A 48 -8.26 18.23 -2.32
N ARG A 49 -9.06 18.87 -3.19
CA ARG A 49 -8.57 19.94 -4.09
C ARG A 49 -8.07 21.15 -3.31
N ALA A 50 -8.83 21.60 -2.32
CA ALA A 50 -8.46 22.76 -1.50
C ALA A 50 -7.15 22.51 -0.75
N GLU A 51 -6.94 21.29 -0.23
CA GLU A 51 -5.68 20.90 0.42
C GLU A 51 -4.50 20.94 -0.56
N ALA A 52 -4.66 20.37 -1.77
CA ALA A 52 -3.62 20.38 -2.78
C ALA A 52 -3.28 21.81 -3.25
N GLU A 53 -4.29 22.64 -3.50
CA GLU A 53 -4.12 24.04 -3.89
C GLU A 53 -3.35 24.83 -2.82
N ALA A 54 -3.76 24.72 -1.55
CA ALA A 54 -3.11 25.41 -0.44
C ALA A 54 -1.62 25.00 -0.30
N GLY A 55 -1.30 23.71 -0.45
CA GLY A 55 0.07 23.22 -0.36
C GLY A 55 0.95 23.64 -1.54
N LEU A 56 0.42 23.58 -2.76
CA LEU A 56 1.16 23.90 -3.98
C LEU A 56 1.35 25.40 -4.20
N LEU A 57 0.42 26.23 -3.71
CA LEU A 57 0.50 27.70 -3.81
C LEU A 57 1.18 28.36 -2.60
N ALA A 58 1.57 27.60 -1.58
CA ALA A 58 2.32 28.13 -0.44
C ALA A 58 3.69 28.66 -0.88
N SER A 59 4.21 29.66 -0.15
CA SER A 59 5.54 30.25 -0.40
C SER A 59 6.66 29.19 -0.41
N ALA A 60 6.57 28.20 0.48
CA ALA A 60 7.32 26.96 0.41
C ALA A 60 6.36 25.83 0.01
N ALA A 61 6.35 25.47 -1.28
CA ALA A 61 5.43 24.48 -1.82
C ALA A 61 5.61 23.13 -1.11
N SER A 62 4.49 22.49 -0.77
CA SER A 62 4.44 21.19 -0.10
C SER A 62 3.22 20.38 -0.53
N VAL A 63 3.26 19.06 -0.32
CA VAL A 63 2.15 18.17 -0.64
C VAL A 63 2.07 17.04 0.39
N SER A 64 0.86 16.66 0.79
CA SER A 64 0.66 15.50 1.67
C SER A 64 1.09 14.21 0.96
N PRO A 65 1.85 13.30 1.61
CA PRO A 65 2.28 12.05 0.97
C PRO A 65 1.14 11.15 0.50
N LYS A 66 -0.10 11.34 1.01
CA LYS A 66 -1.27 10.56 0.57
C LYS A 66 -1.55 10.69 -0.93
N PHE A 67 -1.18 11.82 -1.53
CA PHE A 67 -1.31 12.06 -2.97
C PHE A 67 -0.38 11.18 -3.82
N PHE A 68 0.61 10.51 -3.22
CA PHE A 68 1.48 9.57 -3.92
C PHE A 68 0.86 8.18 -4.11
N TYR A 69 -0.33 7.90 -3.57
CA TYR A 69 -0.90 6.55 -3.54
C TYR A 69 -2.17 6.42 -4.40
N ASP A 70 -2.15 7.00 -5.60
CA ASP A 70 -3.09 6.60 -6.64
C ASP A 70 -2.77 5.19 -7.18
N ALA A 71 -3.53 4.70 -8.16
CA ALA A 71 -3.33 3.36 -8.69
C ALA A 71 -1.90 3.10 -9.21
N LEU A 72 -1.24 4.11 -9.81
CA LEU A 72 0.13 3.99 -10.29
C LEU A 72 1.12 4.12 -9.14
N GLY A 73 0.90 5.08 -8.25
CA GLY A 73 1.73 5.36 -7.09
C GLY A 73 1.79 4.20 -6.10
N SER A 74 0.67 3.53 -5.82
CA SER A 74 0.64 2.31 -5.01
C SER A 74 1.47 1.18 -5.65
N ARG A 75 1.39 1.05 -6.97
CA ARG A 75 2.16 0.05 -7.73
C ARG A 75 3.67 0.36 -7.74
N LEU A 76 4.03 1.64 -7.84
CA LEU A 76 5.42 2.08 -7.68
C LEU A 76 5.91 1.78 -6.27
N PHE A 77 5.10 2.02 -5.25
CA PHE A 77 5.45 1.68 -3.88
C PHE A 77 5.65 0.17 -3.69
N GLU A 78 4.77 -0.67 -4.25
CA GLU A 78 4.94 -2.12 -4.26
C GLU A 78 6.30 -2.51 -4.88
N ALA A 79 6.66 -1.94 -6.03
CA ALA A 79 7.97 -2.18 -6.63
C ALA A 79 9.14 -1.66 -5.77
N ILE A 80 8.97 -0.52 -5.08
CA ILE A 80 9.96 0.00 -4.13
C ILE A 80 10.20 -1.01 -2.99
N THR A 81 9.16 -1.68 -2.49
CA THR A 81 9.32 -2.65 -1.39
C THR A 81 10.20 -3.86 -1.71
N ASP A 82 10.39 -4.15 -3.00
CA ASP A 82 11.23 -5.24 -3.49
C ASP A 82 12.70 -4.82 -3.75
N LEU A 83 13.00 -3.51 -3.70
CA LEU A 83 14.37 -3.02 -3.91
C LEU A 83 15.30 -3.50 -2.79
N PRO A 84 16.54 -3.92 -3.12
CA PRO A 84 17.50 -4.37 -2.09
C PRO A 84 17.85 -3.25 -1.09
N GLU A 85 17.88 -1.99 -1.55
CA GLU A 85 18.12 -0.80 -0.74
C GLU A 85 16.95 -0.50 0.21
N TYR A 86 15.72 -0.83 -0.17
CA TYR A 86 14.51 -0.61 0.62
C TYR A 86 14.22 -1.81 1.52
N TYR A 87 15.03 -1.97 2.57
CA TYR A 87 14.89 -3.06 3.53
C TYR A 87 13.60 -3.08 4.41
N PRO A 88 12.86 -1.97 4.67
CA PRO A 88 11.79 -1.95 5.68
C PRO A 88 10.75 -3.08 5.58
N THR A 89 10.15 -3.27 4.40
CA THR A 89 9.11 -4.28 4.20
C THR A 89 9.60 -5.70 4.47
N ARG A 90 10.83 -6.02 4.04
CA ARG A 90 11.46 -7.32 4.27
C ARG A 90 11.76 -7.55 5.76
N THR A 91 12.22 -6.51 6.45
CA THR A 91 12.51 -6.58 7.88
C THR A 91 11.24 -6.76 8.69
N GLU A 92 10.20 -5.99 8.40
CA GLU A 92 8.90 -6.11 9.05
C GLU A 92 8.30 -7.52 8.85
N ALA A 93 8.31 -8.04 7.62
CA ALA A 93 7.84 -9.39 7.32
C ALA A 93 8.62 -10.47 8.10
N ALA A 94 9.93 -10.31 8.26
CA ALA A 94 10.76 -11.23 9.05
C ALA A 94 10.40 -11.19 10.54
N ILE A 95 10.20 -9.99 11.10
CA ILE A 95 9.77 -9.81 12.50
C ILE A 95 8.40 -10.47 12.71
N PHE A 96 7.42 -10.22 11.85
CA PHE A 96 6.10 -10.86 11.96
C PHE A 96 6.20 -12.38 11.83
N SER A 97 7.02 -12.89 10.90
CA SER A 97 7.20 -14.34 10.74
C SER A 97 7.72 -15.02 12.02
N LEU A 98 8.55 -14.31 12.81
CA LEU A 98 9.11 -14.82 14.06
C LEU A 98 8.18 -14.62 15.26
N HIS A 99 7.45 -13.50 15.31
CA HIS A 99 6.77 -13.05 16.53
C HIS A 99 5.24 -12.98 16.42
N ALA A 100 4.62 -13.33 15.29
CA ALA A 100 3.16 -13.20 15.09
C ALA A 100 2.34 -13.90 16.19
N ALA A 101 2.74 -15.10 16.62
CA ALA A 101 2.03 -15.84 17.66
C ALA A 101 2.11 -15.14 19.04
N GLU A 102 3.29 -14.61 19.39
CA GLU A 102 3.48 -13.85 20.63
C GLU A 102 2.66 -12.56 20.61
N ILE A 103 2.69 -11.84 19.48
CA ILE A 103 1.88 -10.63 19.27
C ILE A 103 0.39 -10.97 19.45
N ALA A 104 -0.10 -12.04 18.82
CA ALA A 104 -1.50 -12.46 18.91
C ALA A 104 -1.93 -12.81 20.34
N LEU A 105 -1.03 -13.33 21.19
CA LEU A 105 -1.33 -13.58 22.61
C LEU A 105 -1.44 -12.29 23.44
N ARG A 106 -0.81 -11.20 23.00
CA ARG A 106 -0.79 -9.91 23.71
C ARG A 106 -1.87 -8.94 23.22
N VAL A 107 -2.28 -9.05 21.96
CA VAL A 107 -3.36 -8.23 21.41
C VAL A 107 -4.69 -8.71 21.99
N GLY A 108 -5.45 -7.77 22.57
CA GLY A 108 -6.76 -8.08 23.17
C GLY A 108 -7.76 -8.63 22.15
N ARG A 109 -8.82 -9.30 22.64
CA ARG A 109 -9.91 -9.72 21.76
C ARG A 109 -10.68 -8.49 21.27
N GLY A 110 -10.80 -8.32 19.96
CA GLY A 110 -11.60 -7.27 19.36
C GLY A 110 -13.09 -7.39 19.69
N PRO A 111 -13.88 -6.32 19.48
CA PRO A 111 -15.33 -6.37 19.64
C PRO A 111 -15.92 -7.47 18.75
N ARG A 112 -16.89 -8.23 19.29
CA ARG A 112 -17.68 -9.21 18.53
C ARG A 112 -18.75 -8.53 17.70
#